data_AF-E4ZX15-F1
#
_entry.id   AF-E4ZX15-F1
#
_cell.length_a   1.000
_cell.length_b   1.000
_cell.length_c   1.000
_cell.angle_alpha   90.00
_cell.angle_beta   90.00
_cell.angle_gamma   90.00
#
_symmetry.space_group_name_H-M   'P 1'
#
loop_
_entity.id
_entity.type
_entity.pdbx_description
1 polymer ?
#
loop_
_entity_poly.entity_id
_entity_poly.type
_entity_poly.pdbx_seq_one_letter_code
_entity_poly.pdbx_strand_id
1 'polypeptide(L)'
;MAQAETDEQHAHEIEAFGEKDDFWIFGYGEDHRGTPEAPGRVVTLISKEHWDTLEDTHQATHRVWGAAYHIPRPKVAQVREYLDIREINGYSIQFTPFHPTSSTSTTITSHSTSVDATEAQQTSAGIRRHSTISLTPGAPPPIRCLVYIGLPSNPQFLGPQDPNMLARRILASRGPSGENREYLYNLGEALRGLGRESGDEHVEDLVRRCREIEAGEGGPGSGDGFVQEGVQEQGLEEAEK
;
A
#
# COMPACT_ATOMS: atom_id res chain seq x y z
N MET A 1 13.42 -26.31 19.71
CA MET A 1 12.10 -26.89 19.36
C MET A 1 11.09 -25.79 19.05
N ALA A 2 10.96 -24.74 19.87
CA ALA A 2 10.05 -23.61 19.60
C ALA A 2 10.30 -22.83 18.28
N GLN A 3 11.56 -22.71 17.81
CA GLN A 3 11.88 -22.00 16.56
C GLN A 3 11.44 -22.77 15.30
N ALA A 4 11.51 -24.10 15.33
CA ALA A 4 11.14 -24.93 14.18
C ALA A 4 9.62 -25.04 14.03
N GLU A 5 8.87 -25.03 15.14
CA GLU A 5 7.41 -24.97 15.13
C GLU A 5 6.91 -23.64 14.56
N THR A 6 7.57 -22.52 14.88
CA THR A 6 7.21 -21.20 14.34
C THR A 6 7.52 -21.09 12.84
N ASP A 7 8.62 -21.68 12.37
CA ASP A 7 8.99 -21.68 10.95
C ASP A 7 8.05 -22.56 10.09
N GLU A 8 7.60 -23.73 10.59
CA GLU A 8 6.61 -24.58 9.91
C GLU A 8 5.22 -23.95 9.86
N GLN A 9 4.82 -23.28 10.96
CA GLN A 9 3.54 -22.57 11.03
C GLN A 9 3.52 -21.37 10.08
N HIS A 10 4.65 -20.66 9.97
CA HIS A 10 4.84 -19.57 9.00
C HIS A 10 4.79 -20.06 7.55
N ALA A 11 5.41 -21.21 7.24
CA ALA A 11 5.38 -21.81 5.91
C ALA A 11 3.97 -22.28 5.49
N HIS A 12 3.19 -22.80 6.43
CA HIS A 12 1.79 -23.17 6.18
C HIS A 12 0.89 -21.95 6.03
N GLU A 13 1.09 -20.90 6.84
CA GLU A 13 0.44 -19.59 6.64
C GLU A 13 0.78 -19.01 5.26
N ILE A 14 1.98 -19.27 4.75
CA ILE A 14 2.43 -18.81 3.43
C ILE A 14 1.67 -19.50 2.27
N GLU A 15 1.51 -20.82 2.34
CA GLU A 15 0.83 -21.57 1.28
C GLU A 15 -0.70 -21.38 1.29
N ALA A 16 -1.28 -21.10 2.46
CA ALA A 16 -2.72 -20.83 2.61
C ALA A 16 -3.12 -19.37 2.33
N PHE A 17 -2.15 -18.46 2.22
CA PHE A 17 -2.41 -17.04 1.98
C PHE A 17 -3.03 -16.84 0.59
N GLY A 18 -4.24 -16.27 0.51
CA GLY A 18 -4.96 -16.07 -0.75
C GLY A 18 -6.07 -17.06 -1.08
N GLU A 19 -6.25 -18.14 -0.32
CA GLU A 19 -7.39 -19.04 -0.51
C GLU A 19 -8.69 -18.57 0.15
N LYS A 20 -8.62 -17.55 1.03
CA LYS A 20 -9.71 -17.17 1.94
C LYS A 20 -9.89 -15.66 2.09
N ASP A 21 -10.03 -14.95 0.97
CA ASP A 21 -10.30 -13.51 0.86
C ASP A 21 -9.33 -12.64 1.70
N ASP A 22 -8.40 -11.95 1.05
CA ASP A 22 -7.39 -11.11 1.73
C ASP A 22 -7.81 -9.63 1.76
N PHE A 23 -7.29 -8.82 2.70
CA PHE A 23 -7.65 -7.40 2.93
C PHE A 23 -6.47 -6.49 3.25
N TRP A 24 -6.68 -5.17 3.15
CA TRP A 24 -5.67 -4.17 3.47
C TRP A 24 -5.73 -3.72 4.93
N ILE A 25 -4.55 -3.50 5.51
CA ILE A 25 -4.37 -2.72 6.73
C ILE A 25 -3.14 -1.81 6.56
N PHE A 26 -3.15 -0.62 7.17
CA PHE A 26 -2.03 0.31 7.07
C PHE A 26 -0.96 -0.03 8.13
N GLY A 27 0.16 -0.59 7.67
CA GLY A 27 1.36 -0.86 8.46
C GLY A 27 2.28 0.37 8.58
N TYR A 28 3.37 0.20 9.34
CA TYR A 28 4.41 1.20 9.57
C TYR A 28 5.40 1.28 8.38
N GLY A 29 5.92 2.48 8.07
CA GLY A 29 6.95 2.65 7.05
C GLY A 29 7.88 3.83 7.33
N GLU A 30 9.16 3.57 7.56
CA GLU A 30 10.14 4.57 8.04
C GLU A 30 11.22 4.97 7.03
N ASP A 31 11.26 4.36 5.86
CA ASP A 31 12.36 4.52 4.89
C ASP A 31 11.90 4.99 3.50
N HIS A 32 10.59 4.97 3.26
CA HIS A 32 9.99 5.46 2.02
C HIS A 32 9.08 6.67 2.24
N ARG A 33 8.04 6.51 3.06
CA ARG A 33 6.99 7.51 3.29
C ARG A 33 7.04 8.15 4.68
N GLY A 34 8.09 7.86 5.43
CA GLY A 34 8.40 8.48 6.71
C GLY A 34 9.90 8.46 6.99
N THR A 35 10.24 8.71 8.25
CA THR A 35 11.58 8.52 8.84
C THR A 35 11.45 7.67 10.11
N PRO A 36 12.55 7.17 10.70
CA PRO A 36 12.48 6.49 12.00
C PRO A 36 11.86 7.37 13.11
N GLU A 37 12.08 8.68 13.08
CA GLU A 37 11.54 9.64 14.06
C GLU A 37 10.10 10.06 13.75
N ALA A 38 9.71 10.03 12.47
CA ALA A 38 8.39 10.40 11.98
C ALA A 38 7.89 9.35 10.97
N PRO A 39 7.50 8.15 11.45
CA PRO A 39 7.16 7.04 10.58
C PRO A 39 5.88 7.31 9.80
N GLY A 40 5.90 6.90 8.54
CA GLY A 40 4.74 6.87 7.67
C GLY A 40 3.86 5.66 7.92
N ARG A 41 2.86 5.54 7.06
CA ARG A 41 1.86 4.49 7.00
C ARG A 41 1.69 4.04 5.56
N VAL A 42 1.90 2.75 5.33
CA VAL A 42 1.80 2.10 4.01
C VAL A 42 0.91 0.88 4.14
N VAL A 43 0.24 0.47 3.07
CA VAL A 43 -0.65 -0.70 3.14
C VAL A 43 0.14 -2.00 3.19
N THR A 44 -0.37 -2.96 3.94
CA THR A 44 -0.03 -4.38 3.87
C THR A 44 -1.32 -5.20 3.74
N LEU A 45 -1.18 -6.47 3.40
CA LEU A 45 -2.30 -7.41 3.33
C LEU A 45 -2.37 -8.28 4.60
N ILE A 46 -3.59 -8.57 5.06
CA ILE A 46 -3.85 -9.56 6.11
C ILE A 46 -4.97 -10.49 5.68
N SER A 47 -4.93 -11.74 6.16
CA SER A 47 -5.96 -12.73 5.88
C SER A 47 -7.27 -12.38 6.58
N LYS A 48 -8.42 -12.84 6.04
CA LYS A 48 -9.73 -12.74 6.72
C LYS A 48 -9.70 -13.26 8.14
N GLU A 49 -9.05 -14.41 8.33
CA GLU A 49 -8.94 -15.08 9.63
C GLU A 49 -8.23 -14.20 10.66
N HIS A 50 -7.13 -13.54 10.27
CA HIS A 50 -6.46 -12.59 11.16
C HIS A 50 -7.32 -11.36 11.40
N TRP A 51 -7.97 -10.81 10.36
CA TRP A 51 -8.89 -9.69 10.50
C TRP A 51 -9.98 -9.96 11.54
N ASP A 52 -10.57 -11.16 11.55
CA ASP A 52 -11.64 -11.52 12.49
C ASP A 52 -11.18 -11.56 13.95
N THR A 53 -9.87 -11.54 14.20
CA THR A 53 -9.30 -11.39 15.55
C THR A 53 -9.10 -9.93 15.97
N LEU A 54 -9.21 -8.99 15.02
CA LEU A 54 -8.96 -7.57 15.21
C LEU A 54 -10.27 -6.80 15.44
N GLU A 55 -10.20 -5.75 16.27
CA GLU A 55 -11.29 -4.80 16.45
C GLU A 55 -11.00 -3.55 15.58
N ASP A 56 -11.67 -3.47 14.43
CA ASP A 56 -11.55 -2.35 13.49
C ASP A 56 -12.93 -1.71 13.24
N THR A 57 -12.93 -0.43 12.87
CA THR A 57 -14.14 0.33 12.58
C THR A 57 -14.76 -0.01 11.22
N HIS A 58 -13.97 -0.55 10.30
CA HIS A 58 -14.40 -0.95 8.97
C HIS A 58 -14.88 -2.40 8.95
N GLN A 59 -15.71 -2.74 7.98
CA GLN A 59 -16.02 -4.14 7.71
C GLN A 59 -14.92 -4.73 6.83
N ALA A 60 -14.58 -6.00 7.06
CA ALA A 60 -13.79 -6.75 6.08
C ALA A 60 -14.53 -6.77 4.74
N THR A 61 -13.79 -6.61 3.64
CA THR A 61 -14.39 -6.79 2.31
C THR A 61 -14.43 -8.29 1.98
N HIS A 62 -14.62 -8.69 0.72
CA HIS A 62 -14.45 -10.08 0.28
C HIS A 62 -13.37 -10.25 -0.79
N ARG A 63 -12.71 -9.15 -1.17
CA ARG A 63 -11.67 -9.15 -2.19
C ARG A 63 -10.82 -7.90 -2.08
N VAL A 64 -9.59 -8.03 -2.55
CA VAL A 64 -8.70 -6.91 -2.78
C VAL A 64 -8.57 -6.64 -4.27
N TRP A 65 -8.76 -5.38 -4.67
CA TRP A 65 -8.48 -4.93 -6.02
C TRP A 65 -7.00 -4.61 -6.18
N GLY A 66 -6.43 -5.02 -7.29
CA GLY A 66 -5.02 -4.78 -7.60
C GLY A 66 -4.70 -5.06 -9.07
N ALA A 67 -3.41 -5.05 -9.39
CA ALA A 67 -2.91 -5.37 -10.72
C ALA A 67 -1.84 -6.47 -10.63
N ALA A 68 -1.92 -7.44 -11.52
CA ALA A 68 -0.88 -8.44 -11.70
C ALA A 68 0.05 -8.01 -12.85
N TYR A 69 1.37 -8.04 -12.59
CA TYR A 69 2.38 -7.69 -13.58
C TYR A 69 3.07 -8.95 -14.09
N HIS A 70 3.10 -9.14 -15.41
CA HIS A 70 3.89 -10.20 -16.02
C HIS A 70 5.33 -9.72 -16.23
N ILE A 71 6.28 -10.34 -15.54
CA ILE A 71 7.71 -10.08 -15.72
C ILE A 71 8.25 -11.02 -16.81
N PRO A 72 8.79 -10.50 -17.92
CA PRO A 72 9.40 -11.33 -18.94
C PRO A 72 10.49 -12.22 -18.34
N ARG A 73 10.51 -13.51 -18.70
CA ARG A 73 11.44 -14.51 -18.14
C ARG A 73 12.90 -14.03 -18.01
N PRO A 74 13.50 -13.34 -19.01
CA PRO A 74 14.89 -12.86 -18.90
C PRO A 74 15.12 -11.81 -17.80
N LYS A 75 14.06 -11.11 -17.34
CA LYS A 75 14.13 -10.05 -16.33
C LYS A 75 13.73 -10.51 -14.93
N VAL A 76 13.28 -11.76 -14.76
CA VAL A 76 12.74 -12.24 -13.47
C VAL A 76 13.77 -12.12 -12.35
N ALA A 77 15.01 -12.55 -12.56
CA ALA A 77 16.05 -12.48 -11.53
C ALA A 77 16.33 -11.03 -11.11
N GLN A 78 16.53 -10.14 -12.09
CA GLN A 78 16.80 -8.72 -11.85
C GLN A 78 15.64 -8.01 -11.12
N VAL A 79 14.39 -8.26 -11.55
CA VAL A 79 13.22 -7.64 -10.93
C VAL A 79 13.01 -8.20 -9.53
N ARG A 80 13.24 -9.49 -9.31
CA ARG A 80 13.13 -10.10 -7.98
C ARG A 80 14.16 -9.52 -7.02
N GLU A 81 15.42 -9.41 -7.42
CA GLU A 81 16.48 -8.80 -6.61
C GLU A 81 16.13 -7.34 -6.23
N TYR A 82 15.60 -6.57 -7.19
CA TYR A 82 15.13 -5.21 -6.90
C TYR A 82 13.96 -5.18 -5.91
N LEU A 83 12.98 -6.07 -6.05
CA LEU A 83 11.83 -6.13 -5.15
C LEU A 83 12.23 -6.62 -3.75
N ASP A 84 13.14 -7.59 -3.64
CA ASP A 84 13.64 -8.09 -2.36
C ASP A 84 14.33 -6.97 -1.55
N ILE A 85 15.03 -6.04 -2.20
CA ILE A 85 15.60 -4.85 -1.55
C ILE A 85 14.50 -3.87 -1.13
N ARG A 86 13.50 -3.64 -1.98
CA ARG A 86 12.44 -2.67 -1.69
C ARG A 86 11.57 -3.10 -0.51
N GLU A 87 11.38 -4.40 -0.35
CA GLU A 87 10.48 -4.98 0.64
C GLU A 87 11.24 -5.57 1.86
N ILE A 88 12.52 -5.18 2.02
CA ILE A 88 13.47 -5.73 3.00
C ILE A 88 13.02 -5.57 4.47
N ASN A 89 12.11 -4.64 4.76
CA ASN A 89 11.65 -4.35 6.12
C ASN A 89 10.52 -5.30 6.58
N GLY A 90 10.76 -6.61 6.45
CA GLY A 90 9.90 -7.64 7.03
C GLY A 90 8.66 -8.00 6.21
N TYR A 91 8.64 -7.70 4.91
CA TYR A 91 7.65 -8.28 4.01
C TYR A 91 8.10 -9.67 3.58
N SER A 92 7.19 -10.64 3.68
CA SER A 92 7.41 -12.02 3.22
C SER A 92 6.78 -12.23 1.85
N ILE A 93 7.41 -13.08 1.04
CA ILE A 93 6.86 -13.50 -0.25
C ILE A 93 5.72 -14.50 -0.02
N GLN A 94 4.59 -14.25 -0.68
CA GLN A 94 3.38 -15.07 -0.67
C GLN A 94 2.92 -15.39 -2.09
N PHE A 95 2.12 -16.45 -2.25
CA PHE A 95 1.52 -16.80 -3.54
C PHE A 95 0.00 -16.88 -3.43
N THR A 96 -0.70 -15.91 -4.05
CA THR A 96 -2.16 -15.79 -3.99
C THR A 96 -2.79 -15.93 -5.39
N PRO A 97 -4.00 -16.51 -5.52
CA PRO A 97 -4.74 -16.49 -6.78
C PRO A 97 -5.20 -15.06 -7.14
N PHE A 98 -4.72 -14.56 -8.27
CA PHE A 98 -5.24 -13.34 -8.90
C PHE A 98 -6.40 -13.69 -9.81
N HIS A 99 -7.56 -13.06 -9.61
CA HIS A 99 -8.75 -13.24 -10.42
C HIS A 99 -8.87 -12.10 -11.45
N PRO A 100 -8.55 -12.31 -12.74
CA PRO A 100 -8.62 -11.25 -13.73
C PRO A 100 -10.07 -10.81 -13.95
N THR A 101 -10.28 -9.51 -14.06
CA THR A 101 -11.61 -8.96 -14.35
C THR A 101 -11.91 -9.18 -15.83
N SER A 102 -13.15 -9.56 -16.17
CA SER A 102 -13.57 -9.71 -17.57
C SER A 102 -13.62 -8.38 -18.35
N SER A 103 -13.28 -7.26 -17.71
CA SER A 103 -13.26 -5.93 -18.32
C SER A 103 -11.90 -5.60 -18.92
N THR A 104 -11.85 -5.67 -20.25
CA THR A 104 -10.85 -5.07 -21.15
C THR A 104 -9.38 -5.27 -20.74
N SER A 105 -8.76 -6.35 -21.23
CA SER A 105 -7.30 -6.47 -21.21
C SER A 105 -6.69 -5.32 -22.02
N THR A 106 -6.14 -4.32 -21.33
CA THR A 106 -5.36 -3.27 -21.96
C THR A 106 -3.92 -3.75 -22.01
N THR A 107 -3.53 -4.41 -23.11
CA THR A 107 -2.13 -4.71 -23.36
C THR A 107 -1.42 -3.42 -23.80
N ILE A 108 -0.62 -2.82 -22.92
CA ILE A 108 0.27 -1.71 -23.29
C ILE A 108 1.56 -2.33 -23.83
N THR A 109 1.67 -2.47 -25.15
CA THR A 109 2.91 -2.86 -25.81
C THR A 109 3.73 -1.61 -26.14
N SER A 110 4.77 -1.34 -25.36
CA SER A 110 5.78 -0.32 -25.72
C SER A 110 6.75 -0.92 -26.74
N HIS A 111 6.57 -0.60 -28.03
CA HIS A 111 7.61 -0.84 -29.03
C HIS A 111 8.55 0.37 -29.08
N SER A 112 9.79 0.20 -28.62
CA SER A 112 10.88 1.12 -28.94
C SER A 112 11.22 0.96 -30.41
N THR A 113 10.79 1.90 -31.27
CA THR A 113 11.33 2.00 -32.63
C THR A 113 12.67 2.71 -32.56
N SER A 114 13.75 1.94 -32.64
CA SER A 114 15.05 2.47 -33.04
C SER A 114 14.97 2.86 -34.52
N VAL A 115 14.84 4.15 -34.81
CA VAL A 115 15.00 4.71 -36.15
C VAL A 115 16.26 5.57 -36.16
N ASP A 116 17.24 5.11 -36.92
CA ASP A 116 18.43 5.88 -37.28
C ASP A 116 18.08 6.92 -38.38
N ALA A 117 18.86 7.99 -38.42
CA ALA A 117 18.51 9.31 -38.96
C ALA A 117 18.15 9.40 -40.46
N THR A 118 17.19 10.27 -40.82
CA THR A 118 17.38 11.51 -41.63
C THR A 118 16.04 12.20 -41.97
N GLU A 119 16.04 13.53 -41.78
CA GLU A 119 15.19 14.61 -42.34
C GLU A 119 13.65 14.53 -42.47
N ALA A 120 13.02 15.55 -41.85
CA ALA A 120 11.82 16.29 -42.25
C ALA A 120 10.46 15.57 -42.33
N GLN A 121 9.62 15.75 -41.30
CA GLN A 121 8.30 16.45 -41.36
C GLN A 121 7.46 16.17 -40.11
N GLN A 122 6.79 17.23 -39.63
CA GLN A 122 5.79 17.21 -38.57
C GLN A 122 4.72 16.13 -38.80
N THR A 123 4.63 15.13 -37.92
CA THR A 123 3.35 14.50 -37.55
C THR A 123 3.43 13.95 -36.12
N SER A 124 2.40 14.23 -35.32
CA SER A 124 2.21 13.74 -33.95
C SER A 124 2.08 12.21 -33.93
N ALA A 125 3.09 11.50 -33.42
CA ALA A 125 3.05 10.05 -33.23
C ALA A 125 2.00 9.68 -32.17
N GLY A 126 0.80 9.32 -32.63
CA GLY A 126 -0.31 8.89 -31.80
C GLY A 126 -0.04 7.51 -31.19
N ILE A 127 -0.21 7.41 -29.86
CA ILE A 127 -0.29 6.14 -29.13
C ILE A 127 -1.47 5.35 -29.71
N ARG A 128 -1.19 4.26 -30.44
CA ARG A 128 -2.26 3.41 -31.01
C ARG A 128 -2.68 2.36 -29.97
N ARG A 129 -3.77 2.66 -29.25
CA ARG A 129 -4.42 1.72 -28.32
C ARG A 129 -5.16 0.64 -29.13
N HIS A 130 -4.71 -0.60 -29.03
CA HIS A 130 -5.44 -1.76 -29.55
C HIS A 130 -6.16 -2.44 -28.38
N SER A 131 -7.47 -2.24 -28.26
CA SER A 131 -8.35 -3.00 -27.37
C SER A 131 -8.95 -4.17 -28.15
N THR A 132 -8.38 -5.36 -27.99
CA THR A 132 -8.96 -6.58 -28.55
C THR A 132 -9.94 -7.16 -27.54
N ILE A 133 -11.25 -7.05 -27.80
CA ILE A 133 -12.30 -7.65 -26.97
C ILE A 133 -12.47 -9.10 -27.44
N SER A 134 -11.94 -10.06 -26.68
CA SER A 134 -12.26 -11.49 -26.87
C SER A 134 -13.32 -11.88 -25.85
N LEU A 135 -14.56 -12.08 -26.30
CA LEU A 135 -15.67 -12.52 -25.45
C LEU A 135 -15.62 -14.04 -25.31
N THR A 136 -14.86 -14.55 -24.33
CA THR A 136 -15.01 -15.93 -23.86
C THR A 136 -16.13 -15.99 -22.81
N PRO A 137 -17.15 -16.85 -22.97
CA PRO A 137 -18.16 -17.06 -21.94
C PRO A 137 -17.52 -17.80 -20.76
N GLY A 138 -17.25 -17.08 -19.67
CA GLY A 138 -16.65 -17.59 -18.44
C GLY A 138 -15.58 -16.65 -17.90
N ALA A 139 -15.55 -16.43 -16.59
CA ALA A 139 -14.45 -15.71 -15.96
C ALA A 139 -13.13 -16.46 -16.24
N PRO A 140 -12.04 -15.76 -16.61
CA PRO A 140 -10.75 -16.40 -16.80
C PRO A 140 -10.32 -17.15 -15.53
N PRO A 141 -9.60 -18.27 -15.65
CA PRO A 141 -9.11 -18.99 -14.49
C PRO A 141 -8.17 -18.10 -13.66
N PRO A 142 -8.12 -18.28 -12.34
CA PRO A 142 -7.20 -17.53 -11.49
C PRO A 142 -5.75 -17.78 -11.90
N ILE A 143 -4.92 -16.74 -11.77
CA ILE A 143 -3.49 -16.79 -12.04
C ILE A 143 -2.76 -16.79 -10.70
N ARG A 144 -1.93 -17.79 -10.43
CA ARG A 144 -1.11 -17.80 -9.21
C ARG A 144 -0.04 -16.72 -9.31
N CYS A 145 -0.10 -15.72 -8.43
CA CYS A 145 0.75 -14.54 -8.45
C CYS A 145 1.61 -14.45 -7.18
N LEU A 146 2.83 -13.94 -7.33
CA LEU A 146 3.70 -13.58 -6.21
C LEU A 146 3.27 -12.21 -5.66
N VAL A 147 3.14 -12.11 -4.34
CA VAL A 147 2.85 -10.87 -3.62
C VAL A 147 3.76 -10.73 -2.40
N TYR A 148 4.15 -9.51 -2.04
CA TYR A 148 4.92 -9.22 -0.82
C TYR A 148 3.98 -8.73 0.27
N ILE A 149 4.07 -9.30 1.47
CA ILE A 149 3.13 -9.04 2.57
C ILE A 149 3.88 -8.84 3.88
N GLY A 150 3.69 -7.70 4.53
CA GLY A 150 4.09 -7.48 5.91
C GLY A 150 3.13 -8.21 6.83
N LEU A 151 3.47 -9.45 7.18
CA LEU A 151 2.65 -10.34 8.00
C LEU A 151 2.46 -9.75 9.42
N PRO A 152 1.44 -10.19 10.18
CA PRO A 152 1.22 -9.73 11.56
C PRO A 152 2.40 -9.96 12.51
N SER A 153 3.29 -10.91 12.19
CA SER A 153 4.53 -11.15 12.93
C SER A 153 5.63 -10.11 12.66
N ASN A 154 5.46 -9.25 11.64
CA ASN A 154 6.40 -8.16 11.36
C ASN A 154 6.35 -7.12 12.50
N PRO A 155 7.48 -6.73 13.10
CA PRO A 155 7.52 -5.69 14.14
C PRO A 155 6.95 -4.32 13.71
N GLN A 156 6.89 -4.07 12.41
CA GLN A 156 6.29 -2.88 11.79
C GLN A 156 4.77 -3.00 11.60
N PHE A 157 4.16 -4.14 11.94
CA PHE A 157 2.72 -4.30 11.97
C PHE A 157 2.13 -3.64 13.22
N LEU A 158 1.30 -2.61 13.02
CA LEU A 158 0.71 -1.84 14.12
C LEU A 158 -0.72 -2.27 14.46
N GLY A 159 -1.31 -3.19 13.70
CA GLY A 159 -2.71 -3.56 13.83
C GLY A 159 -3.68 -2.41 13.51
N PRO A 160 -4.95 -2.54 13.95
CA PRO A 160 -5.98 -1.52 13.78
C PRO A 160 -5.59 -0.22 14.47
N GLN A 161 -5.88 0.90 13.82
CA GLN A 161 -5.65 2.24 14.35
C GLN A 161 -6.90 3.08 14.18
N ASP A 162 -7.12 4.05 15.07
CA ASP A 162 -8.20 5.02 14.89
C ASP A 162 -8.02 5.75 13.53
N PRO A 163 -9.04 5.77 12.65
CA PRO A 163 -8.91 6.34 11.31
C PRO A 163 -8.56 7.83 11.29
N ASN A 164 -8.96 8.62 12.28
CA ASN A 164 -8.61 10.04 12.34
C ASN A 164 -7.14 10.24 12.74
N MET A 165 -6.67 9.48 13.73
CA MET A 165 -5.26 9.47 14.13
C MET A 165 -4.37 8.97 13.00
N LEU A 166 -4.82 7.96 12.27
CA LEU A 166 -4.15 7.43 11.08
C LEU A 166 -4.06 8.49 9.97
N ALA A 167 -5.17 9.19 9.65
CA ALA A 167 -5.19 10.28 8.68
C ALA A 167 -4.24 11.42 9.08
N ARG A 168 -4.25 11.85 10.35
CA ARG A 168 -3.31 12.88 10.85
C ARG A 168 -1.85 12.44 10.71
N ARG A 169 -1.55 11.18 11.01
CA ARG A 169 -0.19 10.63 10.82
C ARG A 169 0.21 10.67 9.36
N ILE A 170 -0.65 10.21 8.45
CA ILE A 170 -0.40 10.23 7.00
C ILE A 170 -0.14 11.66 6.49
N LEU A 171 -0.88 12.66 6.98
CA LEU A 171 -0.66 14.05 6.60
C LEU A 171 0.66 14.63 7.13
N ALA A 172 1.08 14.20 8.32
CA ALA A 172 2.30 14.71 8.97
C ALA A 172 3.59 14.02 8.50
N SER A 173 3.51 12.85 7.85
CA SER A 173 4.67 12.03 7.52
C SER A 173 5.20 12.26 6.10
N ARG A 174 6.53 12.31 5.98
CA ARG A 174 7.27 12.42 4.71
C ARG A 174 8.57 11.62 4.81
N GLY A 175 8.90 10.90 3.76
CA GLY A 175 10.15 10.16 3.65
C GLY A 175 10.92 10.45 2.36
N PRO A 176 12.00 9.70 2.09
CA PRO A 176 12.82 9.83 0.88
C PRO A 176 12.02 9.71 -0.42
N SER A 177 10.94 8.92 -0.44
CA SER A 177 10.08 8.71 -1.60
C SER A 177 9.01 9.80 -1.79
N GLY A 178 8.92 10.77 -0.88
CA GLY A 178 7.94 11.87 -0.90
C GLY A 178 6.97 11.85 0.28
N GLU A 179 5.90 12.62 0.17
CA GLU A 179 4.88 12.74 1.21
C GLU A 179 4.04 11.46 1.32
N ASN A 180 3.58 11.14 2.53
CA ASN A 180 2.75 9.96 2.73
C ASN A 180 1.31 10.17 2.21
N ARG A 181 0.79 11.40 2.24
CA ARG A 181 -0.51 11.72 1.61
C ARG A 181 -0.53 11.47 0.11
N GLU A 182 0.56 11.76 -0.60
CA GLU A 182 0.66 11.49 -2.05
C GLU A 182 0.55 10.00 -2.33
N TYR A 183 1.16 9.17 -1.48
CA TYR A 183 1.01 7.72 -1.56
C TYR A 183 -0.45 7.29 -1.41
N LEU A 184 -1.14 7.77 -0.37
CA LEU A 184 -2.54 7.43 -0.12
C LEU A 184 -3.45 7.88 -1.28
N TYR A 185 -3.27 9.11 -1.75
CA TYR A 185 -4.10 9.68 -2.83
C TYR A 185 -3.87 8.95 -4.15
N ASN A 186 -2.62 8.66 -4.51
CA ASN A 186 -2.31 7.89 -5.70
C ASN A 186 -2.85 6.46 -5.63
N LEU A 187 -2.81 5.83 -4.45
CA LEU A 187 -3.42 4.52 -4.25
C LEU A 187 -4.94 4.57 -4.45
N GLY A 188 -5.62 5.54 -3.83
CA GLY A 188 -7.08 5.69 -3.97
C GLY A 188 -7.53 6.02 -5.40
N GLU A 189 -6.76 6.81 -6.15
CA GLU A 189 -7.01 7.03 -7.58
C GLU A 189 -6.75 5.75 -8.40
N ALA A 190 -5.65 5.03 -8.14
CA ALA A 190 -5.34 3.80 -8.84
C ALA A 190 -6.40 2.71 -8.62
N LEU A 191 -6.85 2.50 -7.37
CA LEU A 191 -7.85 1.49 -7.04
C LEU A 191 -9.20 1.77 -7.70
N ARG A 192 -9.67 3.03 -7.72
CA ARG A 192 -10.89 3.41 -8.47
C ARG A 192 -10.72 3.32 -9.98
N GLY A 193 -9.48 3.41 -10.48
CA GLY A 193 -9.16 3.30 -11.90
C GLY A 193 -9.13 1.87 -12.47
N LEU A 194 -9.17 0.82 -11.63
CA LEU A 194 -9.07 -0.58 -12.08
C LEU A 194 -10.34 -1.11 -12.77
N GLY A 195 -11.52 -0.54 -12.48
CA GLY A 195 -12.79 -0.97 -13.02
C GLY A 195 -13.98 -0.25 -12.41
N ARG A 196 -15.18 -0.48 -12.94
CA ARG A 196 -16.41 0.18 -12.45
C ARG A 196 -16.75 -0.19 -11.00
N GLU A 197 -16.44 -1.41 -10.60
CA GLU A 197 -16.72 -1.95 -9.26
C GLU A 197 -15.47 -1.98 -8.38
N SER A 198 -14.36 -1.40 -8.86
CA SER A 198 -13.12 -1.35 -8.11
C SER A 198 -13.08 -0.14 -7.18
N GLY A 199 -12.32 -0.29 -6.11
CA GLY A 199 -12.26 0.67 -5.03
C GLY A 199 -11.91 -0.06 -3.74
N ASP A 200 -11.71 0.71 -2.69
CA ASP A 200 -11.49 0.17 -1.35
C ASP A 200 -12.05 1.15 -0.33
N GLU A 201 -13.01 0.70 0.48
CA GLU A 201 -13.74 1.56 1.42
C GLU A 201 -12.81 2.15 2.49
N HIS A 202 -11.84 1.37 2.98
CA HIS A 202 -10.89 1.82 4.00
C HIS A 202 -9.95 2.90 3.43
N VAL A 203 -9.41 2.67 2.22
CA VAL A 203 -8.58 3.66 1.53
C VAL A 203 -9.39 4.92 1.22
N GLU A 204 -10.62 4.79 0.74
CA GLU A 204 -11.50 5.92 0.42
C GLU A 204 -11.88 6.73 1.67
N ASP A 205 -12.14 6.07 2.81
CA ASP A 205 -12.40 6.73 4.08
C ASP A 205 -11.19 7.55 4.55
N LEU A 206 -9.98 6.97 4.49
CA LEU A 206 -8.76 7.70 4.84
C LEU A 206 -8.47 8.87 3.90
N VAL A 207 -8.69 8.70 2.58
CA VAL A 207 -8.56 9.81 1.62
C VAL A 207 -9.53 10.94 1.97
N ARG A 208 -10.79 10.61 2.28
CA ARG A 208 -11.80 11.59 2.68
C ARG A 208 -11.39 12.34 3.93
N ARG A 209 -10.98 11.63 5.00
CA ARG A 209 -10.53 12.24 6.26
C ARG A 209 -9.32 13.15 6.08
N CYS A 210 -8.34 12.73 5.29
CA CYS A 210 -7.16 13.56 5.00
C CYS A 210 -7.58 14.88 4.34
N ARG A 211 -8.45 14.81 3.32
CA ARG A 211 -8.97 16.01 2.63
C ARG A 211 -9.77 16.92 3.55
N GLU A 212 -10.56 16.36 4.48
CA GLU A 212 -11.32 17.14 5.47
C GLU A 212 -10.41 17.89 6.44
N ILE A 213 -9.33 17.26 6.91
CA ILE A 213 -8.34 17.90 7.77
C ILE A 213 -7.65 19.04 7.02
N GLU A 214 -7.18 18.79 5.80
CA GLU A 214 -6.55 19.82 4.95
C GLU A 214 -7.48 21.01 4.67
N ALA A 215 -8.78 20.75 4.44
CA ALA A 215 -9.78 21.81 4.24
C ALA A 215 -10.08 22.61 5.52
N GLY A 216 -10.03 21.96 6.69
CA GLY A 216 -10.20 22.61 7.99
C GLY A 216 -9.01 23.48 8.40
N GLU A 217 -7.80 23.13 7.99
CA GLU A 217 -6.57 23.90 8.25
C GLU A 217 -6.38 25.08 7.28
N GLY A 218 -7.14 25.13 6.17
CA GLY A 218 -7.07 26.18 5.14
C GLY A 218 -8.04 27.37 5.32
N GLY A 219 -8.75 27.49 6.44
CA GLY A 219 -9.63 28.63 6.72
C GLY A 219 -8.84 29.92 7.04
N PRO A 220 -9.31 31.12 6.64
CA PRO A 220 -8.58 32.36 6.91
C PRO A 220 -8.67 32.71 8.40
N GLY A 221 -7.55 32.53 9.11
CA GLY A 221 -7.19 33.31 10.29
C GLY A 221 -7.92 33.00 11.60
N SER A 222 -7.28 32.20 12.45
CA SER A 222 -7.32 32.35 13.91
C SER A 222 -5.94 32.01 14.47
N GLY A 223 -4.97 32.89 14.26
CA GLY A 223 -3.80 32.92 15.13
C GLY A 223 -4.22 33.50 16.48
N ASP A 224 -4.25 32.67 17.52
CA ASP A 224 -3.75 33.04 18.85
C ASP A 224 -3.76 31.84 19.80
N GLY A 225 -2.69 31.70 20.60
CA GLY A 225 -2.76 31.05 21.90
C GLY A 225 -2.19 29.63 22.07
N PHE A 226 -0.93 29.38 21.67
CA PHE A 226 -0.15 28.36 22.40
C PHE A 226 0.38 29.00 23.69
N VAL A 227 -0.35 28.78 24.79
CA VAL A 227 0.15 29.09 26.14
C VAL A 227 1.20 28.04 26.48
N GLN A 228 2.43 28.49 26.66
CA GLN A 228 3.53 27.71 27.19
C GLN A 228 3.29 27.54 28.69
N GLU A 229 2.76 26.38 29.12
CA GLU A 229 2.77 26.03 30.54
C GLU A 229 4.20 25.76 30.99
N GLY A 230 4.70 26.66 31.82
CA GLY A 230 6.01 26.59 32.44
C GLY A 230 6.11 25.41 33.39
N VAL A 231 7.20 24.65 33.24
CA VAL A 231 7.66 23.68 34.22
C VAL A 231 8.04 24.44 35.49
N GLN A 232 7.28 24.26 36.57
CA GLN A 232 7.71 24.67 37.90
C GLN A 232 8.75 23.66 38.40
N GLU A 233 10.02 24.06 38.38
CA GLU A 233 11.04 23.52 39.27
C GLU A 233 10.63 23.83 40.72
N GLN A 234 10.37 22.80 41.50
CA GLN A 234 10.53 22.88 42.95
C GLN A 234 11.64 21.92 43.35
N GLY A 235 12.78 22.52 43.69
CA GLY A 235 13.85 21.84 44.40
C GLY A 235 13.41 21.44 45.81
N LEU A 236 13.86 20.27 46.24
CA LEU A 236 13.98 19.93 47.64
C LEU A 236 15.43 19.50 47.88
N GLU A 237 16.15 20.40 48.54
CA GLU A 237 17.46 20.19 49.16
C GLU A 237 17.41 19.07 50.21
N GLU A 238 18.45 18.23 50.14
CA GLU A 238 19.29 17.71 51.22
C GLU A 238 18.69 17.43 52.62
N ALA A 239 18.86 16.18 53.04
CA ALA A 239 19.21 15.86 54.42
C ALA A 239 20.21 14.70 54.46
N GLU A 240 21.45 15.06 54.74
CA GLU A 240 22.60 14.19 55.05
C GLU A 240 22.46 13.62 56.48
N LYS A 241 22.47 12.28 56.61
CA LYS A 241 23.25 11.50 57.60
C LYS A 241 22.98 10.00 57.52
#